data_AF-A0A951DFQ1-F1
#
_entry.id   AF-A0A951DFQ1-F1
#
_cell.length_a   1.000
_cell.length_b   1.000
_cell.length_c   1.000
_cell.angle_alpha   90.00
_cell.angle_beta   90.00
_cell.angle_gamma   90.00
#
_symmetry.space_group_name_H-M   'P 1'
#
loop_
_entity.id
_entity.type
_entity.pdbx_description
1 polymer ?
#
loop_
_entity_poly.entity_id
_entity_poly.type
_entity_poly.pdbx_seq_one_letter_code
_entity_poly.pdbx_strand_id
1 'polypeptide(L)'
;FGSDPINGMVIDPVFYRAEVEHELRAKQIRLRQKAAEALPDSARLTRLLTDSLSTFCVLGRHALILSGHPSYWKKADVIAGLERVLAKSFGASSAILAIRATSKPPAAASALSLLGDYLIEMEALVRFVDALER
;
A
#
# COMPACT_ATOMS: atom_id res chain seq x y z
N PHE A 1 -25.50 -20.18 19.46
CA PHE A 1 -25.12 -19.83 18.07
C PHE A 1 -26.31 -19.16 17.42
N GLY A 2 -26.09 -18.06 16.69
CA GLY A 2 -27.12 -17.26 16.03
C GLY A 2 -27.04 -17.37 14.51
N SER A 3 -28.11 -16.97 13.83
CA SER A 3 -28.20 -16.92 12.37
C SER A 3 -27.08 -16.02 11.80
N ASP A 4 -26.41 -16.50 10.76
CA ASP A 4 -25.41 -15.72 10.03
C ASP A 4 -26.11 -14.53 9.35
N PRO A 5 -25.84 -13.28 9.79
CA PRO A 5 -26.55 -12.09 9.32
C PRO A 5 -26.20 -11.71 7.87
N ILE A 6 -25.15 -12.32 7.30
CA ILE A 6 -24.66 -12.04 5.95
C ILE A 6 -24.83 -13.23 5.00
N ASN A 7 -25.52 -14.28 5.43
CA ASN A 7 -25.82 -15.42 4.56
C ASN A 7 -26.69 -14.98 3.38
N GLY A 8 -26.17 -15.12 2.15
CA GLY A 8 -26.84 -14.72 0.90
C GLY A 8 -26.57 -13.28 0.44
N MET A 9 -25.74 -12.50 1.14
CA MET A 9 -25.32 -11.18 0.65
C MET A 9 -24.42 -11.33 -0.58
N VAL A 10 -24.87 -10.79 -1.71
CA VAL A 10 -24.08 -10.68 -2.94
C VAL A 10 -23.39 -9.31 -2.94
N ILE A 11 -22.06 -9.31 -2.84
CA ILE A 11 -21.27 -8.07 -2.98
C ILE A 11 -21.18 -7.77 -4.47
N ASP A 12 -21.74 -6.63 -4.88
CA ASP A 12 -21.58 -6.12 -6.23
C ASP A 12 -20.13 -5.63 -6.45
N PRO A 13 -19.32 -6.30 -7.30
CA PRO A 13 -17.95 -5.90 -7.55
C PRO A 13 -17.85 -4.55 -8.28
N VAL A 14 -18.94 -4.04 -8.86
CA VAL A 14 -18.97 -2.77 -9.60
C VAL A 14 -18.50 -1.60 -8.72
N PHE A 15 -18.84 -1.61 -7.43
CA PHE A 15 -18.37 -0.59 -6.48
C PHE A 15 -17.04 -0.94 -5.83
N TYR A 16 -16.65 -2.21 -5.84
CA TYR A 16 -15.47 -2.67 -5.12
C TYR A 16 -14.17 -2.06 -5.70
N ARG A 17 -14.04 -2.04 -7.03
CA ARG A 17 -12.90 -1.37 -7.70
C ARG A 17 -12.84 0.12 -7.35
N ALA A 18 -13.98 0.81 -7.43
CA ALA A 18 -14.07 2.24 -7.16
C ALA A 18 -13.73 2.58 -5.70
N GLU A 19 -14.14 1.74 -4.74
CA GLU A 19 -13.81 1.90 -3.33
C GLU A 19 -12.30 1.74 -3.08
N VAL A 20 -11.67 0.71 -3.66
CA VAL A 20 -10.22 0.50 -3.53
C VAL A 20 -9.44 1.67 -4.14
N GLU A 21 -9.86 2.16 -5.30
CA GLU A 21 -9.26 3.34 -5.95
C GLU A 21 -9.40 4.59 -5.07
N HIS A 22 -10.61 4.85 -4.55
CA HIS A 22 -10.90 5.98 -3.67
C HIS A 22 -9.99 5.96 -2.44
N GLU A 23 -9.93 4.82 -1.75
CA GLU A 23 -9.08 4.64 -0.58
C GLU A 23 -7.60 4.83 -0.91
N LEU A 24 -7.10 4.23 -2.00
CA LEU A 24 -5.71 4.40 -2.43
C LEU A 24 -5.35 5.87 -2.67
N ARG A 25 -6.19 6.60 -3.41
CA ARG A 25 -5.98 8.05 -3.68
C ARG A 25 -6.00 8.86 -2.39
N ALA A 26 -6.97 8.62 -1.52
CA ALA A 26 -7.07 9.29 -0.23
C ALA A 26 -5.84 9.05 0.66
N LYS A 27 -5.35 7.80 0.73
CA LYS A 27 -4.15 7.47 1.51
C LYS A 27 -2.88 8.03 0.90
N GLN A 28 -2.75 8.06 -0.42
CA GLN A 28 -1.62 8.68 -1.10
C GLN A 28 -1.53 10.19 -0.82
N ILE A 29 -2.65 10.91 -0.90
CA ILE A 29 -2.71 12.34 -0.58
C ILE A 29 -2.31 12.58 0.89
N ARG A 30 -2.88 11.79 1.81
CA ARG A 30 -2.56 11.88 3.23
C ARG A 30 -1.09 11.59 3.53
N LEU A 31 -0.48 10.63 2.82
CA LEU A 31 0.95 10.33 2.95
C LEU A 31 1.80 11.53 2.55
N ARG A 32 1.50 12.18 1.42
CA ARG A 32 2.20 13.38 0.95
C ARG A 32 2.08 14.54 1.95
N GLN A 33 0.88 14.80 2.46
CA GLN A 33 0.64 15.85 3.45
C GLN A 33 1.47 15.62 4.72
N LYS A 34 1.38 14.42 5.31
CA LYS A 34 2.15 14.08 6.52
C LYS A 34 3.65 14.08 6.28
N ALA A 35 4.09 13.71 5.08
CA ALA A 35 5.51 13.71 4.73
C ALA A 35 6.06 15.13 4.74
N ALA A 36 5.33 16.11 4.17
CA ALA A 36 5.74 17.51 4.18
C ALA A 36 6.00 18.05 5.60
N GLU A 37 5.18 17.66 6.58
CA GLU A 37 5.39 18.01 7.99
C GLU A 37 6.56 17.27 8.66
N ALA A 38 6.93 16.12 8.14
CA ALA A 38 7.96 15.24 8.71
C ALA A 38 9.34 15.40 8.04
N LEU A 39 9.45 16.11 6.92
CA LEU A 39 10.70 16.31 6.17
C LEU A 39 11.91 16.75 7.03
N PRO A 40 11.75 17.66 8.02
CA PRO A 40 12.89 18.10 8.84
C PRO A 40 13.41 17.04 9.83
N ASP A 41 12.62 15.99 10.10
CA ASP A 41 12.91 14.99 11.12
C ASP A 41 12.90 13.58 10.52
N SER A 42 14.10 13.04 10.31
CA SER A 42 14.30 11.71 9.74
C SER A 42 13.63 10.59 10.55
N ALA A 43 13.56 10.70 11.88
CA ALA A 43 12.92 9.68 12.71
C ALA A 43 11.40 9.73 12.55
N ARG A 44 10.82 10.94 12.54
CA ARG A 44 9.39 11.15 12.26
C ARG A 44 9.02 10.70 10.85
N LEU A 45 9.86 10.98 9.85
CA LEU A 45 9.66 10.51 8.48
C LEU A 45 9.72 8.99 8.38
N THR A 46 10.73 8.37 9.00
CA THR A 46 10.85 6.90 9.04
C THR A 46 9.61 6.26 9.66
N ARG A 47 9.14 6.80 10.79
CA ARG A 47 7.92 6.32 11.45
C ARG A 47 6.69 6.45 10.55
N LEU A 48 6.53 7.60 9.87
CA LEU A 48 5.44 7.78 8.91
C LEU A 48 5.46 6.71 7.81
N LEU A 49 6.63 6.42 7.23
CA LEU A 49 6.79 5.40 6.20
C LEU A 49 6.39 4.02 6.75
N THR A 50 6.94 3.60 7.89
CA THR A 50 6.65 2.28 8.49
C THR A 50 5.19 2.11 8.92
N ASP A 51 4.57 3.18 9.44
CA ASP A 51 3.17 3.17 9.87
C ASP A 51 2.23 3.06 8.66
N SER A 52 2.56 3.75 7.56
CA SER A 52 1.75 3.74 6.34
C SER A 52 1.76 2.39 5.60
N LEU A 53 2.86 1.63 5.69
CA LEU A 53 3.06 0.40 4.91
C LEU A 53 1.95 -0.63 5.12
N SER A 54 1.42 -0.75 6.35
CA SER A 54 0.35 -1.71 6.64
C SER A 54 -0.91 -1.40 5.85
N THR A 55 -1.28 -0.12 5.75
CA THR A 55 -2.46 0.33 5.01
C THR A 55 -2.31 0.05 3.52
N PHE A 56 -1.15 0.39 2.93
CA PHE A 56 -0.93 0.12 1.51
C PHE A 56 -0.80 -1.36 1.18
N CYS A 57 -0.28 -2.21 2.09
CA CYS A 57 -0.32 -3.66 1.89
C CYS A 57 -1.76 -4.21 1.91
N VAL A 58 -2.66 -3.64 2.71
CA VAL A 58 -4.08 -4.04 2.70
C VAL A 58 -4.72 -3.64 1.38
N LEU A 59 -4.52 -2.40 0.93
CA LEU A 59 -5.07 -1.93 -0.36
C LEU A 59 -4.45 -2.67 -1.55
N GLY A 60 -3.15 -2.96 -1.50
CA GLY A 60 -2.44 -3.76 -2.50
C GLY A 60 -2.96 -5.19 -2.59
N ARG A 61 -3.29 -5.83 -1.47
CA ARG A 61 -3.98 -7.12 -1.48
C ARG A 61 -5.31 -7.03 -2.22
N HIS A 62 -6.10 -5.99 -1.97
CA HIS A 62 -7.38 -5.81 -2.67
C HIS A 62 -7.19 -5.53 -4.17
N ALA A 63 -6.14 -4.80 -4.55
CA ALA A 63 -5.76 -4.63 -5.95
C ALA A 63 -5.38 -5.97 -6.63
N LEU A 64 -4.68 -6.87 -5.91
CA LEU A 64 -4.39 -8.22 -6.40
C LEU A 64 -5.66 -9.05 -6.58
N ILE A 65 -6.58 -9.01 -5.61
CA ILE A 65 -7.88 -9.69 -5.71
C ILE A 65 -8.67 -9.18 -6.92
N LEU A 66 -8.76 -7.85 -7.10
CA LEU A 66 -9.46 -7.23 -8.23
C LEU A 66 -8.87 -7.60 -9.59
N SER A 67 -7.58 -7.95 -9.65
CA SER A 67 -6.90 -8.39 -10.88
C SER A 67 -6.88 -9.90 -11.05
N GLY A 68 -7.69 -10.65 -10.29
CA GLY A 68 -7.80 -12.11 -10.39
C GLY A 68 -6.66 -12.90 -9.74
N HIS A 69 -5.83 -12.24 -8.94
CA HIS A 69 -4.72 -12.88 -8.22
C HIS A 69 -5.13 -13.30 -6.79
N PRO A 70 -4.47 -14.31 -6.20
CA PRO A 70 -4.79 -14.77 -4.86
C PRO A 70 -4.59 -13.68 -3.80
N SER A 71 -5.38 -13.76 -2.73
CA SER A 71 -5.19 -12.93 -1.54
C SER A 71 -3.95 -13.38 -0.77
N TYR A 72 -3.02 -12.46 -0.56
CA TYR A 72 -1.81 -12.68 0.23
C TYR A 72 -1.94 -12.08 1.63
N TRP A 73 -1.65 -12.87 2.67
CA TRP A 73 -1.81 -12.42 4.06
C TRP A 73 -0.57 -11.74 4.63
N LYS A 74 0.64 -12.16 4.22
CA LYS A 74 1.89 -11.54 4.65
C LYS A 74 2.21 -10.33 3.77
N LYS A 75 2.77 -9.28 4.39
CA LYS A 75 3.15 -8.04 3.68
C LYS A 75 4.17 -8.30 2.57
N ALA A 76 5.17 -9.14 2.84
CA ALA A 76 6.17 -9.53 1.84
C ALA A 76 5.52 -10.20 0.62
N ASP A 77 4.56 -11.10 0.85
CA ASP A 77 3.86 -11.80 -0.23
C ASP A 77 2.98 -10.84 -1.06
N VAL A 78 2.34 -9.86 -0.42
CA VAL A 78 1.61 -8.79 -1.13
C VAL A 78 2.56 -7.99 -2.01
N ILE A 79 3.70 -7.55 -1.47
CA ILE A 79 4.70 -6.77 -2.23
C ILE A 79 5.17 -7.58 -3.43
N ALA A 80 5.59 -8.83 -3.23
CA ALA A 80 6.02 -9.70 -4.32
C ALA A 80 4.91 -9.97 -5.36
N GLY A 81 3.64 -10.04 -4.91
CA GLY A 81 2.48 -10.12 -5.79
C GLY A 81 2.35 -8.88 -6.67
N LEU A 82 2.44 -7.68 -6.08
CA LEU A 82 2.37 -6.42 -6.80
C LEU A 82 3.53 -6.28 -7.80
N GLU A 83 4.75 -6.66 -7.43
CA GLU A 83 5.90 -6.60 -8.34
C GLU A 83 5.68 -7.44 -9.60
N ARG A 84 5.10 -8.63 -9.44
CA ARG A 84 4.77 -9.53 -10.55
C ARG A 84 3.71 -8.94 -11.47
N VAL A 85 2.61 -8.43 -10.90
CA VAL A 85 1.46 -7.97 -11.67
C VAL A 85 1.73 -6.63 -12.35
N LEU A 86 2.48 -5.74 -11.70
CA LEU A 86 2.82 -4.42 -12.26
C LEU A 86 4.13 -4.45 -13.08
N ALA A 87 4.82 -5.59 -13.14
CA ALA A 87 6.15 -5.72 -13.77
C ALA A 87 7.13 -4.60 -13.35
N LYS A 88 7.07 -4.21 -12.07
CA LYS A 88 7.81 -3.07 -11.50
C LYS A 88 8.32 -3.45 -10.12
N SER A 89 9.54 -3.03 -9.77
CA SER A 89 10.05 -3.23 -8.41
C SER A 89 9.31 -2.36 -7.38
N PHE A 90 9.04 -2.97 -6.23
CA PHE A 90 8.55 -2.34 -5.00
C PHE A 90 9.65 -2.36 -3.92
N GLY A 91 10.85 -1.95 -4.32
CA GLY A 91 12.05 -1.96 -3.49
C GLY A 91 11.95 -1.05 -2.27
N ALA A 92 11.27 0.11 -2.38
CA ALA A 92 11.05 1.00 -1.24
C ALA A 92 10.10 0.39 -0.22
N SER A 93 8.99 -0.21 -0.66
CA SER A 93 8.08 -0.96 0.20
C SER A 93 8.80 -2.12 0.92
N SER A 94 9.67 -2.84 0.21
CA SER A 94 10.50 -3.91 0.79
C SER A 94 11.50 -3.38 1.82
N ALA A 95 12.16 -2.26 1.54
CA ALA A 95 13.09 -1.62 2.46
C ALA A 95 12.37 -1.10 3.72
N ILE A 96 11.19 -0.49 3.58
CA ILE A 96 10.36 -0.05 4.72
C ILE A 96 9.95 -1.25 5.58
N LEU A 97 9.61 -2.38 4.95
CA LEU A 97 9.29 -3.62 5.66
C LEU A 97 10.49 -4.12 6.49
N ALA A 98 11.70 -4.07 5.92
CA ALA A 98 12.93 -4.45 6.60
C ALA A 98 13.29 -3.50 7.77
N ILE A 99 13.09 -2.19 7.60
CA ILE A 99 13.27 -1.20 8.68
C ILE A 99 12.34 -1.54 9.86
N ARG A 100 11.08 -1.88 9.57
CA ARG A 100 10.11 -2.27 10.60
C ARG A 100 10.53 -3.55 11.35
N ALA A 101 11.21 -4.48 10.69
CA ALA A 101 11.70 -5.71 11.31
C ALA A 101 12.94 -5.49 12.19
N THR A 102 13.81 -4.52 11.82
CA THR A 102 15.08 -4.27 12.51
C THR A 102 14.99 -3.15 13.55
N SER A 103 13.94 -2.33 13.53
CA SER A 103 13.77 -1.12 14.35
C SER A 103 14.92 -0.13 14.25
N LYS A 104 15.77 -0.25 13.21
CA LYS A 104 16.91 0.63 13.00
C LYS A 104 16.54 1.69 11.95
N PRO A 105 16.45 2.98 12.33
CA PRO A 105 16.14 4.02 11.38
C PRO A 105 17.27 4.19 10.36
N PRO A 106 16.96 4.44 9.08
CA PRO A 106 17.96 4.76 8.07
C PRO A 106 18.60 6.12 8.34
N ALA A 107 19.73 6.39 7.67
CA ALA A 107 20.30 7.73 7.64
C ALA A 107 19.32 8.73 6.98
N ALA A 108 19.38 10.01 7.36
CA ALA A 108 18.42 11.03 6.90
C ALA A 108 18.33 11.16 5.36
N ALA A 109 19.49 11.18 4.68
CA ALA A 109 19.53 11.21 3.21
C ALA A 109 18.85 9.97 2.57
N SER A 110 18.93 8.82 3.25
CA SER A 110 18.27 7.59 2.81
C SER A 110 16.75 7.64 3.08
N ALA A 111 16.29 8.28 4.15
CA ALA A 111 14.85 8.43 4.43
C ALA A 111 14.12 9.29 3.39
N LEU A 112 14.75 10.37 2.91
CA LEU A 112 14.17 11.23 1.87
C LEU A 112 14.09 10.54 0.51
N SER A 113 15.16 9.85 0.09
CA SER A 113 15.15 9.04 -1.14
C SER A 113 14.08 7.96 -1.05
N LEU A 114 14.00 7.27 0.09
CA LEU A 114 13.03 6.22 0.34
C LEU A 114 11.58 6.72 0.26
N LEU A 115 11.30 7.93 0.76
CA LEU A 115 9.99 8.58 0.58
C LEU A 115 9.67 8.80 -0.90
N GLY A 116 10.63 9.30 -1.69
CA GLY A 116 10.43 9.55 -3.11
C GLY A 116 10.07 8.28 -3.88
N ASP A 117 10.88 7.24 -3.71
CA ASP A 117 10.66 5.94 -4.35
C ASP A 117 9.33 5.31 -3.91
N TYR A 118 9.00 5.41 -2.63
CA TYR A 118 7.74 4.90 -2.09
C TYR A 118 6.52 5.64 -2.64
N LEU A 119 6.59 6.97 -2.83
CA LEU A 119 5.51 7.73 -3.46
C LEU A 119 5.28 7.31 -4.93
N ILE A 120 6.35 6.99 -5.66
CA ILE A 120 6.28 6.46 -7.04
C ILE A 120 5.61 5.08 -7.05
N GLU A 121 5.93 4.20 -6.10
CA GLU A 121 5.28 2.91 -5.94
C GLU A 121 3.78 3.05 -5.64
N MET A 122 3.41 3.96 -4.71
CA MET A 122 2.00 4.19 -4.38
C MET A 122 1.22 4.78 -5.56
N GLU A 123 1.86 5.61 -6.38
CA GLU A 123 1.26 6.11 -7.62
C GLU A 123 1.06 5.01 -8.66
N ALA A 124 2.04 4.12 -8.83
CA ALA A 124 1.90 2.97 -9.71
C ALA A 124 0.72 2.08 -9.27
N LEU A 125 0.55 1.88 -7.96
CA LEU A 125 -0.57 1.11 -7.42
C LEU A 125 -1.93 1.79 -7.67
N VAL A 126 -2.02 3.12 -7.48
CA VAL A 126 -3.25 3.88 -7.81
C VAL A 126 -3.59 3.72 -9.29
N ARG A 127 -2.63 3.95 -10.18
CA ARG A 127 -2.82 3.84 -11.64
C ARG A 127 -3.20 2.43 -12.06
N PHE A 128 -2.63 1.43 -11.40
CA PHE A 128 -2.98 0.03 -11.65
C PHE A 128 -4.46 -0.25 -11.37
N VAL A 129 -4.99 0.16 -10.21
CA VAL A 129 -6.41 -0.04 -9.87
C VAL A 129 -7.35 0.81 -10.73
N ASP A 130 -6.93 2.02 -11.09
CA ASP A 130 -7.66 2.91 -12.00
C ASP A 130 -7.83 2.28 -13.40
N ALA A 131 -6.82 1.55 -13.87
CA ALA A 131 -6.82 0.90 -15.19
C ALA A 131 -7.52 -0.47 -15.23
N LEU A 132 -7.98 -1.02 -14.10
CA LEU A 132 -8.75 -2.25 -14.10
C LEU A 132 -10.13 -2.00 -14.73
N GLU A 133 -10.39 -2.60 -15.89
CA GLU A 133 -11.72 -2.58 -16.53
C GLU A 133 -12.77 -3.31 -15.65
N ARG A 134 -14.05 -2.99 -15.86
CA ARG A 134 -15.17 -3.63 -15.16
C ARG A 134 -15.42 -5.05 -15.66
#